data_AF-A0A0G2EI46-F1
#
_entry.id   AF-A0A0G2EI46-F1
#
_cell.length_a   1.000
_cell.length_b   1.000
_cell.length_c   1.000
_cell.angle_alpha   90.00
_cell.angle_beta   90.00
_cell.angle_gamma   90.00
#
_symmetry.space_group_name_H-M   'P 1'
#
loop_
_entity.id
_entity.type
_entity.pdbx_description
1 polymer ?
#
loop_
_entity_poly.entity_id
_entity_poly.type
_entity_poly.pdbx_seq_one_letter_code
_entity_poly.pdbx_strand_id
1 'polypeptide(L)'
;MASSSSSKVTVEYHDPSGLFNILEPHLRARLPLRNLHWKSPARPLRSIDSLHVDFVPGRDPTDDFLKSLPPPSSDGRRSRAASASSLRPGSSDGRPGRRRHQIPGLSQTPYLKLFILRCDDNDTYKVSSRKLLREWIKENTPASESGTKSTQENHDAFEWLVLHVVLPDTPAAGQPRLSGSASASTGAIEKSSSASRWPGRGSTTIFEKIRSDFNGTSKSAPDRISQIRLEMKDIPPHLIPPGIGQTSNPYNDSPQEILNSWSDTIIKFKTLILSSFDLRVSQYEEDIKEKDAQRHLPGWNFNTFFVLKEGLARGFESVGLVEDALVGYDELSVGLDTIVREHAADGYGGSFLEYTEDIKKHFLRTYYERTSPMQWRTK
;
A
#
# COMPACT_ATOMS: atom_id res chain seq x y z
N MET A 1 20.77 7.68 -14.78
CA MET A 1 21.09 7.98 -13.36
C MET A 1 19.79 8.00 -12.59
N ALA A 2 19.40 6.87 -11.99
CA ALA A 2 18.25 6.86 -11.08
C ALA A 2 18.70 7.45 -9.75
N SER A 3 18.25 8.66 -9.45
CA SER A 3 18.32 9.17 -8.08
C SER A 3 17.51 8.19 -7.22
N SER A 4 18.19 7.39 -6.41
CA SER A 4 17.55 6.61 -5.36
C SER A 4 17.08 7.57 -4.28
N SER A 5 15.99 8.30 -4.56
CA SER A 5 15.31 9.11 -3.56
C SER A 5 14.79 8.16 -2.47
N SER A 6 15.28 8.31 -1.24
CA SER A 6 14.80 7.55 -0.06
C SER A 6 13.34 7.90 0.28
N SER A 7 12.88 9.07 -0.15
CA SER A 7 11.51 9.57 0.01
C SER A 7 10.54 9.00 -1.03
N LYS A 8 10.07 7.77 -0.80
CA LYS A 8 8.98 7.18 -1.60
C LYS A 8 8.03 6.36 -0.75
N VAL A 9 6.75 6.39 -1.11
CA VAL A 9 5.74 5.48 -0.57
C VAL A 9 5.56 4.28 -1.49
N THR A 10 5.29 3.12 -0.89
CA THR A 10 5.02 1.89 -1.63
C THR A 10 3.52 1.70 -1.84
N VAL A 11 3.13 1.37 -3.08
CA VAL A 11 1.80 0.91 -3.46
C VAL A 11 1.91 -0.54 -3.92
N GLU A 12 1.28 -1.45 -3.20
CA GLU A 12 1.24 -2.86 -3.55
C GLU A 12 0.08 -3.11 -4.52
N TYR A 13 0.29 -3.79 -5.64
CA TYR A 13 -0.77 -4.08 -6.61
C TYR A 13 -1.01 -5.58 -6.76
N HIS A 14 -2.29 -5.98 -6.86
CA HIS A 14 -2.71 -7.33 -7.17
C HIS A 14 -3.45 -7.33 -8.51
N ASP A 15 -2.96 -8.10 -9.47
CA ASP A 15 -3.39 -8.06 -10.85
C ASP A 15 -3.57 -9.48 -11.43
N PRO A 16 -4.71 -10.12 -11.17
CA PRO A 16 -5.00 -11.47 -11.66
C PRO A 16 -5.06 -11.57 -13.19
N SER A 17 -5.18 -10.44 -13.90
CA SER A 17 -5.39 -10.40 -15.35
C SER A 17 -4.18 -9.88 -16.14
N GLY A 18 -3.07 -9.56 -15.47
CA GLY A 18 -1.83 -9.11 -16.11
C GLY A 18 -1.93 -7.76 -16.82
N LEU A 19 -2.81 -6.86 -16.38
CA LEU A 19 -3.04 -5.53 -16.95
C LEU A 19 -2.06 -4.45 -16.45
N PHE A 20 -1.28 -4.70 -15.40
CA PHE A 20 -0.41 -3.71 -14.77
C PHE A 20 0.63 -3.16 -15.76
N ASN A 21 1.22 -4.00 -16.60
CA ASN A 21 2.22 -3.56 -17.58
C ASN A 21 1.69 -2.53 -18.59
N ILE A 22 0.38 -2.55 -18.87
CA ILE A 22 -0.29 -1.58 -19.75
C ILE A 22 -0.60 -0.31 -18.97
N LEU A 23 -1.04 -0.44 -17.71
CA LEU A 23 -1.39 0.68 -16.86
C LEU A 23 -0.18 1.45 -16.34
N GLU A 24 0.95 0.79 -16.12
CA GLU A 24 2.12 1.36 -15.47
C GLU A 24 2.64 2.61 -16.19
N PRO A 25 2.84 2.63 -17.53
CA PRO A 25 3.26 3.85 -18.23
C PRO A 25 2.32 5.03 -17.99
N HIS A 26 1.01 4.78 -17.98
CA HIS A 26 0.01 5.83 -17.74
C HIS A 26 0.00 6.30 -16.28
N LEU A 27 0.18 5.40 -15.32
CA LEU A 27 0.31 5.74 -13.90
C LEU A 27 1.60 6.55 -13.66
N ARG A 28 2.73 6.07 -14.18
CA ARG A 28 4.06 6.72 -14.08
C ARG A 28 4.07 8.11 -14.70
N ALA A 29 3.38 8.32 -15.82
CA ALA A 29 3.25 9.64 -16.46
C ALA A 29 2.53 10.68 -15.57
N ARG A 30 1.83 10.23 -14.53
CA ARG A 30 1.09 11.07 -13.57
C ARG A 30 1.77 11.14 -12.20
N LEU A 31 2.97 10.57 -12.09
CA LEU A 31 3.83 10.64 -10.91
C LEU A 31 4.97 11.64 -11.13
N PRO A 32 5.51 12.23 -10.05
CA PRO A 32 5.08 12.12 -8.65
C PRO A 32 3.71 12.78 -8.41
N LEU A 33 3.02 12.37 -7.34
CA LEU A 33 1.79 13.03 -6.92
C LEU A 33 2.14 14.41 -6.37
N ARG A 34 1.55 15.48 -6.93
CA ARG A 34 1.86 16.87 -6.54
C ARG A 34 0.69 17.58 -5.88
N ASN A 35 0.98 18.65 -5.15
CA ASN A 35 -0.02 19.53 -4.52
C ASN A 35 -0.93 18.77 -3.54
N LEU A 36 -0.33 17.96 -2.67
CA LEU A 36 -1.05 17.30 -1.59
C LEU A 36 -1.04 18.22 -0.36
N HIS A 37 -2.10 18.15 0.43
CA HIS A 37 -2.20 18.89 1.68
C HIS A 37 -2.63 17.89 2.76
N TRP A 38 -1.79 17.75 3.78
CA TRP A 38 -2.06 16.88 4.91
C TRP A 38 -2.36 17.70 6.15
N LYS A 39 -3.41 17.31 6.89
CA LYS A 39 -3.82 17.93 8.14
C LYS A 39 -4.17 16.83 9.13
N SER A 40 -3.35 16.67 10.16
CA SER A 40 -3.67 15.87 11.34
C SER A 40 -4.29 16.78 12.42
N PRO A 41 -5.17 16.28 13.31
CA PRO A 41 -5.71 17.04 14.43
C PRO A 41 -4.65 17.66 15.35
N ALA A 42 -3.51 16.99 15.52
CA ALA A 42 -2.43 17.41 16.41
C ALA A 42 -1.37 18.28 15.73
N ARG A 43 -1.47 18.51 14.41
CA ARG A 43 -0.44 19.21 13.63
C ARG A 43 -1.01 20.33 12.77
N PRO A 44 -0.20 21.34 12.43
CA PRO A 44 -0.59 22.34 11.45
C PRO A 44 -0.75 21.70 10.07
N LEU A 45 -1.47 22.39 9.18
CA LEU A 45 -1.53 22.01 7.77
C LEU A 45 -0.11 21.91 7.19
N ARG A 46 0.17 20.84 6.45
CA ARG A 46 1.41 20.63 5.72
C ARG A 46 1.13 20.50 4.23
N SER A 47 1.90 21.24 3.44
CA SER A 47 1.92 21.08 2.00
C SER A 47 2.98 20.05 1.63
N ILE A 48 2.61 19.13 0.75
CA ILE A 48 3.50 18.12 0.19
C ILE A 48 3.57 18.39 -1.32
N ASP A 49 4.68 18.97 -1.74
CA ASP A 49 4.88 19.42 -3.12
C ASP A 49 5.01 18.23 -4.09
N SER A 50 5.69 17.17 -3.66
CA SER A 50 5.97 16.01 -4.48
C SER A 50 6.08 14.74 -3.64
N LEU A 51 5.11 13.83 -3.82
CA LEU A 51 5.09 12.50 -3.22
C LEU A 51 5.42 11.45 -4.29
N HIS A 52 6.54 10.75 -4.11
CA HIS A 52 6.97 9.70 -5.02
C HIS A 52 6.32 8.37 -4.65
N VAL A 53 5.84 7.65 -5.67
CA VAL A 53 5.18 6.36 -5.51
C VAL A 53 6.00 5.29 -6.22
N ASP A 54 6.18 4.17 -5.54
CA ASP A 54 6.76 2.96 -6.11
C ASP A 54 5.74 1.83 -6.09
N PHE A 55 5.65 1.11 -7.20
CA PHE A 55 4.68 0.03 -7.36
C PHE A 55 5.38 -1.30 -7.17
N VAL A 56 4.81 -2.16 -6.33
CA VAL A 56 5.33 -3.52 -6.10
C VAL A 56 4.21 -4.54 -6.27
N PRO A 57 4.47 -5.70 -6.89
CA PRO A 57 3.47 -6.75 -6.98
C PRO A 57 3.13 -7.27 -5.58
N GLY A 58 1.86 -7.61 -5.39
CA GLY A 58 1.35 -8.21 -4.17
C GLY A 58 1.95 -9.59 -3.94
N ARG A 59 2.18 -9.93 -2.67
CA ARG A 59 2.83 -11.19 -2.31
C ARG A 59 1.96 -12.37 -2.71
N ASP A 60 2.41 -13.17 -3.65
CA ASP A 60 1.87 -14.50 -3.91
C ASP A 60 2.51 -15.49 -2.91
N PRO A 61 1.73 -16.21 -2.07
CA PRO A 61 2.27 -17.17 -1.09
C PRO A 61 3.19 -18.23 -1.70
N THR A 62 3.06 -18.50 -3.00
CA THR A 62 3.92 -19.44 -3.74
C THR A 62 5.34 -18.92 -3.97
N ASP A 63 5.53 -17.60 -4.03
CA ASP A 63 6.82 -16.97 -4.32
C ASP A 63 7.78 -17.06 -3.11
N ASP A 64 7.25 -17.04 -1.88
CA ASP A 64 8.02 -17.31 -0.66
C ASP A 64 8.48 -18.77 -0.55
N PHE A 65 7.69 -19.72 -1.08
CA PHE A 65 8.10 -21.13 -1.18
C PHE A 65 9.23 -21.29 -2.22
N LEU A 66 9.12 -20.64 -3.37
CA LEU A 66 10.15 -20.68 -4.41
C LEU A 66 11.45 -19.98 -4.00
N LYS A 67 11.37 -18.90 -3.23
CA LYS A 67 12.54 -18.18 -2.67
C LYS A 67 13.15 -18.86 -1.44
N SER A 68 12.39 -19.70 -0.73
CA SER A 68 12.90 -20.50 0.40
C SER A 68 13.44 -21.87 -0.01
N LEU A 69 13.22 -22.29 -1.27
CA LEU A 69 13.87 -23.45 -1.84
C LEU A 69 15.37 -23.16 -2.03
N PRO A 70 16.27 -24.02 -1.52
CA PRO A 70 17.69 -23.90 -1.82
C PRO A 70 17.91 -24.00 -3.35
N PRO A 71 18.90 -23.27 -3.92
CA PRO A 71 19.21 -23.38 -5.33
C PRO A 71 19.49 -24.85 -5.68
N PRO A 72 19.08 -25.34 -6.87
CA PRO A 72 19.35 -26.71 -7.27
C PRO A 72 20.84 -26.93 -7.27
N SER A 73 21.32 -27.68 -6.27
CA SER A 73 22.71 -28.10 -6.18
C SER A 73 22.98 -29.09 -7.31
N SER A 74 23.56 -28.59 -8.40
CA SER A 74 24.25 -29.44 -9.37
C SER A 74 25.57 -29.86 -8.74
N ASP A 75 25.53 -30.84 -7.84
CA ASP A 75 26.68 -31.73 -7.62
C ASP A 75 26.27 -32.95 -6.80
N GLY A 76 26.26 -34.09 -7.48
CA GLY A 76 26.10 -35.39 -6.84
C GLY A 76 27.39 -35.78 -6.12
N ARG A 77 27.36 -35.82 -4.79
CA ARG A 77 28.23 -36.74 -4.04
C ARG A 77 27.67 -37.07 -2.66
N ARG A 78 27.52 -38.38 -2.45
CA ARG A 78 27.06 -39.05 -1.24
C ARG A 78 27.95 -38.71 -0.04
N SER A 79 27.35 -38.36 1.10
CA SER A 79 27.87 -38.83 2.39
C SER A 79 26.72 -38.98 3.39
N ARG A 80 26.71 -40.14 4.07
CA ARG A 80 25.81 -40.53 5.15
C ARG A 80 26.52 -40.21 6.46
N ALA A 81 25.84 -39.56 7.41
CA ALA A 81 26.05 -39.78 8.83
C ALA A 81 24.81 -39.34 9.62
N ALA A 82 24.13 -40.34 10.20
CA ALA A 82 23.22 -40.22 11.34
C ALA A 82 24.06 -39.97 12.62
N SER A 83 23.64 -39.59 13.81
CA SER A 83 22.37 -39.47 14.58
C SER A 83 22.76 -38.57 15.79
N ALA A 84 21.92 -37.93 16.60
CA ALA A 84 20.88 -38.48 17.47
C ALA A 84 20.15 -37.29 18.15
N SER A 85 18.81 -37.24 18.12
CA SER A 85 17.87 -37.49 19.26
C SER A 85 17.74 -36.31 20.24
N SER A 86 16.60 -35.85 20.75
CA SER A 86 15.15 -36.15 20.73
C SER A 86 14.59 -35.16 21.80
N LEU A 87 13.43 -34.52 21.68
CA LEU A 87 12.16 -34.99 22.26
C LEU A 87 10.99 -34.09 21.75
N ARG A 88 10.22 -34.64 20.79
CA ARG A 88 8.74 -34.83 20.72
C ARG A 88 7.70 -33.74 21.12
N PRO A 89 6.44 -33.86 20.60
CA PRO A 89 5.73 -32.76 19.95
C PRO A 89 4.38 -32.37 20.61
N GLY A 90 3.99 -31.11 20.46
CA GLY A 90 2.62 -30.63 20.62
C GLY A 90 2.03 -30.29 19.25
N SER A 91 1.05 -31.08 18.81
CA SER A 91 0.27 -30.87 17.59
C SER A 91 -0.88 -29.91 17.88
N SER A 92 -0.95 -28.79 17.17
CA SER A 92 -2.13 -28.40 16.37
C SER A 92 -1.93 -27.02 15.75
N ASP A 93 -2.09 -27.02 14.42
CA ASP A 93 -2.44 -25.90 13.56
C ASP A 93 -1.61 -24.61 13.60
N GLY A 94 -0.80 -24.41 12.56
CA GLY A 94 -0.10 -23.17 12.34
C GLY A 94 0.48 -23.12 10.95
N ARG A 95 -0.25 -22.51 10.02
CA ARG A 95 0.30 -21.99 8.75
C ARG A 95 1.65 -21.32 9.03
N PRO A 96 2.66 -21.41 8.14
CA PRO A 96 3.93 -20.74 8.33
C PRO A 96 3.75 -19.23 8.07
N GLY A 97 3.00 -18.55 8.93
CA GLY A 97 3.01 -17.10 9.02
C GLY A 97 4.38 -16.70 9.54
N ARG A 98 5.22 -16.15 8.68
CA ARG A 98 6.45 -15.46 9.09
C ARG A 98 6.09 -14.56 10.27
N ARG A 99 6.78 -14.72 11.40
CA ARG A 99 6.66 -13.83 12.55
C ARG A 99 7.03 -12.42 12.09
N ARG A 100 6.02 -11.59 11.82
CA ARG A 100 6.18 -10.15 11.58
C ARG A 100 7.05 -9.62 12.71
N HIS A 101 8.12 -8.89 12.39
CA HIS A 101 8.93 -8.27 13.43
C HIS A 101 8.01 -7.34 14.23
N GLN A 102 7.88 -7.58 15.54
CA GLN A 102 7.03 -6.82 16.47
C GLN A 102 7.61 -5.44 16.81
N ILE A 103 8.53 -4.93 15.99
CA ILE A 103 9.19 -3.64 16.22
C ILE A 103 8.47 -2.63 15.30
N PRO A 104 7.70 -1.68 15.87
CA PRO A 104 7.10 -0.58 15.12
C PRO A 104 8.10 0.07 14.16
N GLY A 105 7.73 0.33 12.92
CA GLY A 105 8.56 1.10 11.97
C GLY A 105 9.63 0.33 11.20
N LEU A 106 9.85 -0.95 11.50
CA LEU A 106 10.74 -1.83 10.72
C LEU A 106 10.01 -2.56 9.57
N SER A 107 8.69 -2.51 9.55
CA SER A 107 7.89 -3.13 8.51
C SER A 107 7.81 -2.20 7.29
N GLN A 108 8.12 -2.73 6.10
CA GLN A 108 7.88 -2.05 4.83
C GLN A 108 6.44 -2.28 4.37
N THR A 109 5.47 -1.84 5.17
CA THR A 109 4.05 -1.98 4.81
C THR A 109 3.65 -0.90 3.78
N PRO A 110 3.05 -1.28 2.64
CA PRO A 110 2.59 -0.33 1.63
C PRO A 110 1.54 0.62 2.20
N TYR A 111 1.49 1.86 1.71
CA TYR A 111 0.47 2.82 2.12
C TYR A 111 -0.88 2.57 1.45
N LEU A 112 -0.86 1.97 0.26
CA LEU A 112 -2.05 1.65 -0.53
C LEU A 112 -1.89 0.27 -1.17
N LYS A 113 -2.95 -0.53 -1.12
CA LYS A 113 -3.10 -1.78 -1.87
C LYS A 113 -4.08 -1.58 -3.02
N LEU A 114 -3.65 -1.88 -4.24
CA LEU A 114 -4.39 -1.68 -5.47
C LEU A 114 -4.84 -3.03 -6.03
N PHE A 115 -6.14 -3.28 -6.12
CA PHE A 115 -6.65 -4.42 -6.88
C PHE A 115 -7.01 -3.99 -8.30
N ILE A 116 -6.39 -4.61 -9.29
CA ILE A 116 -6.65 -4.34 -10.71
C ILE A 116 -7.65 -5.38 -11.20
N LEU A 117 -8.88 -4.93 -11.44
CA LEU A 117 -9.98 -5.78 -11.83
C LEU A 117 -10.26 -5.65 -13.32
N ARG A 118 -10.15 -6.75 -14.05
CA ARG A 118 -10.83 -6.94 -15.34
C ARG A 118 -12.20 -7.57 -15.11
N CYS A 119 -13.24 -7.00 -15.70
CA CYS A 119 -14.59 -7.57 -15.67
C CYS A 119 -15.34 -7.19 -16.95
N ASP A 120 -15.41 -8.13 -17.90
CA ASP A 120 -15.84 -7.84 -19.27
C ASP A 120 -17.37 -7.78 -19.42
N ASP A 121 -18.13 -8.40 -18.50
CA ASP A 121 -19.59 -8.46 -18.57
C ASP A 121 -20.27 -8.67 -17.20
N ASN A 122 -21.60 -8.52 -17.18
CA ASN A 122 -22.39 -8.58 -15.95
C ASN A 122 -22.52 -9.98 -15.35
N ASP A 123 -22.41 -11.03 -16.16
CA ASP A 123 -22.55 -12.40 -15.69
C ASP A 123 -21.22 -12.87 -15.08
N THR A 124 -20.08 -12.53 -15.71
CA THR A 124 -18.75 -12.66 -15.10
C THR A 124 -18.69 -11.94 -13.74
N TYR A 125 -19.23 -10.73 -13.63
CA TYR A 125 -19.29 -10.02 -12.34
C TYR A 125 -20.02 -10.81 -11.25
N LYS A 126 -21.22 -11.32 -11.57
CA LYS A 126 -22.07 -12.06 -10.63
C LYS A 126 -21.45 -13.41 -10.23
N VAL A 127 -20.85 -14.12 -11.18
CA VAL A 127 -20.37 -15.49 -10.99
C VAL A 127 -19.03 -15.53 -10.29
N SER A 128 -18.07 -14.66 -10.67
CA SER A 128 -16.69 -14.75 -10.18
C SER A 128 -16.13 -13.44 -9.62
N SER A 129 -16.21 -12.31 -10.34
CA SER A 129 -15.48 -11.10 -9.97
C SER A 129 -15.89 -10.55 -8.60
N ARG A 130 -17.19 -10.56 -8.28
CA ARG A 130 -17.70 -10.10 -6.97
C ARG A 130 -17.16 -10.96 -5.82
N LYS A 131 -17.04 -12.28 -6.03
CA LYS A 131 -16.50 -13.20 -5.02
C LYS A 131 -15.00 -12.95 -4.84
N LEU A 132 -14.25 -12.84 -5.95
CA LEU A 132 -12.82 -12.57 -5.95
C LEU A 132 -12.47 -11.27 -5.20
N LEU A 133 -13.18 -10.17 -5.49
CA LEU A 133 -12.99 -8.90 -4.77
C LEU A 133 -13.28 -9.04 -3.27
N ARG A 134 -14.38 -9.74 -2.91
CA ARG A 134 -14.74 -9.93 -1.51
C ARG A 134 -13.69 -10.74 -0.76
N GLU A 135 -13.14 -11.78 -1.38
CA GLU A 135 -12.08 -12.62 -0.81
C GLU A 135 -10.79 -11.81 -0.62
N TRP A 136 -10.34 -11.09 -1.65
CA TRP A 136 -9.15 -10.24 -1.56
C TRP A 136 -9.30 -9.15 -0.50
N ILE A 137 -10.45 -8.46 -0.44
CA ILE A 137 -10.70 -7.45 0.60
C ILE A 137 -10.67 -8.12 1.97
N LYS A 138 -11.34 -9.25 2.18
CA LYS A 138 -11.34 -9.97 3.46
C LYS A 138 -9.93 -10.37 3.91
N GLU A 139 -9.09 -10.86 3.00
CA GLU A 139 -7.69 -11.22 3.28
C GLU A 139 -6.83 -10.00 3.64
N ASN A 140 -7.16 -8.84 3.06
CA ASN A 140 -6.42 -7.59 3.27
C ASN A 140 -7.06 -6.66 4.32
N THR A 141 -8.24 -6.98 4.84
CA THR A 141 -8.85 -6.26 5.97
C THR A 141 -9.50 -7.30 6.89
N PRO A 142 -8.70 -8.12 7.60
CA PRO A 142 -9.25 -9.02 8.60
C PRO A 142 -10.05 -8.18 9.60
N ALA A 143 -11.31 -8.58 9.85
CA ALA A 143 -12.11 -7.93 10.87
C ALA A 143 -11.35 -7.98 12.19
N SER A 144 -11.22 -6.84 12.87
CA SER A 144 -10.81 -6.82 14.28
C SER A 144 -11.64 -7.85 15.02
N GLU A 145 -11.03 -8.97 15.39
CA GLU A 145 -11.71 -10.02 16.13
C GLU A 145 -12.22 -9.40 17.42
N SER A 146 -13.54 -9.48 17.57
CA SER A 146 -14.33 -9.01 18.69
C SER A 146 -13.68 -9.35 20.04
N GLY A 147 -13.55 -8.36 20.93
CA GLY A 147 -13.56 -8.61 22.38
C GLY A 147 -12.41 -8.06 23.22
N THR A 148 -11.29 -7.68 22.63
CA THR A 148 -10.23 -6.92 23.32
C THR A 148 -9.76 -5.84 22.37
N LYS A 149 -9.23 -4.72 22.89
CA LYS A 149 -8.63 -3.67 22.06
C LYS A 149 -7.61 -4.32 21.13
N SER A 150 -8.01 -4.69 19.91
CA SER A 150 -7.08 -5.18 18.92
C SER A 150 -6.32 -3.93 18.52
N THR A 151 -5.16 -3.72 19.13
CA THR A 151 -4.09 -2.88 18.59
C THR A 151 -3.69 -3.51 17.27
N GLN A 152 -4.57 -3.40 16.27
CA GLN A 152 -4.13 -3.43 14.90
C GLN A 152 -3.09 -2.32 14.86
N GLU A 153 -1.84 -2.74 14.75
CA GLU A 153 -0.67 -1.91 14.95
C GLU A 153 -0.68 -0.86 13.84
N ASN A 154 -1.34 0.29 14.11
CA ASN A 154 -1.61 1.34 13.12
C ASN A 154 -0.33 1.94 12.55
N HIS A 155 0.84 1.65 13.15
CA HIS A 155 2.17 1.82 12.58
C HIS A 155 2.32 1.29 11.16
N ASP A 156 1.51 0.28 10.82
CA ASP A 156 1.44 -0.37 9.52
C ASP A 156 0.07 -0.19 8.84
N ALA A 157 -0.69 0.84 9.20
CA ALA A 157 -1.98 1.10 8.58
C ALA A 157 -1.84 1.25 7.06
N PHE A 158 -2.78 0.72 6.30
CA PHE A 158 -2.82 0.87 4.85
C PHE A 158 -4.26 1.05 4.40
N GLU A 159 -4.42 1.64 3.23
CA GLU A 159 -5.70 1.70 2.55
C GLU A 159 -5.74 0.74 1.36
N TRP A 160 -6.94 0.51 0.81
CA TRP A 160 -7.11 -0.24 -0.42
C TRP A 160 -7.97 0.51 -1.45
N LEU A 161 -7.69 0.25 -2.72
CA LEU A 161 -8.40 0.76 -3.90
C LEU A 161 -8.65 -0.37 -4.89
N VAL A 162 -9.84 -0.43 -5.46
CA VAL A 162 -10.15 -1.27 -6.63
C VAL A 162 -10.14 -0.39 -7.88
N LEU A 163 -9.30 -0.74 -8.84
CA LEU A 163 -9.23 -0.13 -10.15
C LEU A 163 -9.89 -1.07 -11.17
N HIS A 164 -11.12 -0.75 -11.55
CA HIS A 164 -11.83 -1.46 -12.61
C HIS A 164 -11.29 -1.03 -13.99
N VAL A 165 -10.68 -1.96 -14.71
CA VAL A 165 -10.11 -1.73 -16.04
C VAL A 165 -11.04 -2.31 -17.08
N VAL A 166 -11.53 -1.46 -17.97
CA VAL A 166 -12.43 -1.85 -19.04
C VAL A 166 -11.65 -1.93 -20.34
N LEU A 167 -11.70 -3.10 -20.98
CA LEU A 167 -11.12 -3.33 -22.30
C LEU A 167 -12.14 -2.94 -23.38
N PRO A 168 -11.71 -2.43 -24.55
CA PRO A 168 -12.55 -2.17 -25.70
C PRO A 168 -13.17 -3.47 -26.21
N ASP A 169 -14.25 -3.35 -26.99
CA ASP A 169 -15.00 -4.46 -27.57
C ASP A 169 -15.52 -5.50 -26.56
N THR A 170 -15.68 -5.10 -25.30
CA THR A 170 -16.34 -5.89 -24.26
C THR A 170 -17.75 -5.37 -23.96
N PRO A 171 -18.68 -6.20 -23.46
CA PRO A 171 -19.98 -5.72 -22.97
C PRO A 171 -19.88 -4.64 -21.88
N ALA A 172 -18.80 -4.62 -21.10
CA ALA A 172 -18.49 -3.56 -20.13
C ALA A 172 -18.13 -2.23 -20.82
N ALA A 173 -17.47 -2.26 -21.98
CA ALA A 173 -17.13 -1.07 -22.76
C ALA A 173 -18.39 -0.32 -23.21
N GLY A 174 -19.43 -1.03 -23.63
CA GLY A 174 -20.70 -0.43 -24.07
C GLY A 174 -21.54 0.23 -22.96
N GLN A 175 -21.17 0.09 -21.68
CA GLN A 175 -21.88 0.74 -20.58
C GLN A 175 -21.32 2.15 -20.35
N PRO A 176 -22.16 3.19 -20.11
CA PRO A 176 -21.65 4.48 -19.66
C PRO A 176 -20.98 4.35 -18.29
N ARG A 177 -20.13 5.29 -17.90
CA ARG A 177 -19.51 5.27 -16.56
C ARG A 177 -20.56 5.36 -15.44
N LEU A 178 -21.57 6.21 -15.61
CA LEU A 178 -22.72 6.34 -14.71
C LEU A 178 -24.00 6.22 -15.53
N SER A 179 -25.01 5.54 -14.99
CA SER A 179 -26.30 5.23 -15.63
C SER A 179 -27.05 6.49 -16.12
N GLY A 180 -26.79 7.66 -15.50
CA GLY A 180 -27.36 8.95 -15.90
C GLY A 180 -26.53 9.79 -16.90
N SER A 181 -25.34 9.35 -17.29
CA SER A 181 -24.44 10.13 -18.19
C SER A 181 -24.81 10.02 -19.67
N ALA A 182 -25.56 8.98 -20.04
CA ALA A 182 -25.95 8.72 -21.43
C ALA A 182 -26.91 9.77 -22.03
N SER A 183 -27.43 10.70 -21.22
CA SER A 183 -28.32 11.79 -21.69
C SER A 183 -27.62 13.13 -21.92
N ALA A 184 -26.30 13.24 -21.73
CA ALA A 184 -25.59 14.52 -21.88
C ALA A 184 -25.12 14.82 -23.32
N SER A 185 -25.18 13.87 -24.26
CA SER A 185 -24.66 14.03 -25.63
C SER A 185 -25.71 14.41 -26.68
N THR A 186 -26.96 14.64 -26.30
CA THR A 186 -27.98 15.21 -27.20
C THR A 186 -28.51 16.49 -26.60
N GLY A 187 -27.96 17.62 -27.04
CA GLY A 187 -28.53 18.92 -26.74
C GLY A 187 -29.96 19.01 -27.28
N ALA A 188 -30.94 19.01 -26.39
CA ALA A 188 -32.26 19.58 -26.62
C ALA A 188 -32.92 19.87 -25.27
N ILE A 189 -33.14 21.16 -25.02
CA ILE A 189 -34.15 21.67 -24.08
C ILE A 189 -35.50 21.17 -24.59
N GLU A 190 -36.29 20.47 -23.78
CA GLU A 190 -37.72 20.76 -23.61
C GLU A 190 -38.20 20.33 -22.22
N LYS A 191 -38.85 21.26 -21.53
CA LYS A 191 -39.66 21.01 -20.34
C LYS A 191 -40.96 20.35 -20.79
N SER A 192 -41.26 19.16 -20.28
CA SER A 192 -42.64 18.73 -20.10
C SER A 192 -42.81 17.92 -18.83
N SER A 193 -43.50 18.54 -17.88
CA SER A 193 -44.05 17.92 -16.68
C SER A 193 -45.22 17.00 -17.04
N SER A 194 -45.06 15.69 -16.85
CA SER A 194 -46.18 14.79 -16.58
C SER A 194 -45.68 13.54 -15.89
N ALA A 195 -46.11 13.35 -14.64
CA ALA A 195 -45.84 12.17 -13.85
C ALA A 195 -46.46 10.93 -14.51
N SER A 196 -45.62 9.96 -14.85
CA SER A 196 -46.02 8.57 -15.11
C SER A 196 -45.21 7.65 -14.18
N ARG A 197 -45.94 6.74 -13.54
CA ARG A 197 -45.55 5.86 -12.44
C ARG A 197 -44.30 5.03 -12.80
N TRP A 198 -43.18 5.22 -12.10
CA TRP A 198 -41.83 4.71 -12.38
C TRP A 198 -41.69 3.19 -12.58
N PRO A 199 -41.22 2.72 -13.76
CA PRO A 199 -40.50 1.46 -13.91
C PRO A 199 -39.36 1.65 -14.92
N GLY A 200 -38.20 2.14 -14.48
CA GLY A 200 -37.19 2.59 -15.46
C GLY A 200 -35.83 2.99 -14.90
N ARG A 201 -35.38 2.38 -13.81
CA ARG A 201 -33.95 2.44 -13.46
C ARG A 201 -33.21 1.65 -14.54
N GLY A 202 -32.52 2.34 -15.44
CA GLY A 202 -31.65 1.70 -16.42
C GLY A 202 -30.77 0.65 -15.73
N SER A 203 -30.46 -0.45 -16.41
CA SER A 203 -29.60 -1.51 -15.86
C SER A 203 -28.34 -0.88 -15.24
N THR A 204 -28.09 -1.15 -13.95
CA THR A 204 -26.93 -0.58 -13.25
C THR A 204 -25.65 -1.08 -13.90
N THR A 205 -24.70 -0.18 -14.11
CA THR A 205 -23.43 -0.51 -14.76
C THR A 205 -22.58 -1.39 -13.84
N ILE A 206 -21.63 -2.14 -14.38
CA ILE A 206 -20.70 -2.95 -13.57
C ILE A 206 -19.95 -2.04 -12.59
N PHE A 207 -19.55 -0.84 -13.02
CA PHE A 207 -18.92 0.15 -12.15
C PHE A 207 -19.80 0.55 -10.97
N GLU A 208 -21.09 0.83 -11.21
CA GLU A 208 -22.05 1.14 -10.15
C GLU A 208 -22.29 -0.04 -9.20
N LYS A 209 -22.30 -1.27 -9.74
CA LYS A 209 -22.42 -2.49 -8.93
C LYS A 209 -21.22 -2.67 -8.00
N ILE A 210 -20.00 -2.53 -8.51
CA ILE A 210 -18.77 -2.60 -7.69
C ILE A 210 -18.81 -1.52 -6.60
N ARG A 211 -19.16 -0.27 -6.95
CA ARG A 211 -19.31 0.81 -5.97
C ARG A 211 -20.34 0.47 -4.89
N SER A 212 -21.51 0.01 -5.28
CA SER A 212 -22.58 -0.34 -4.34
C SER A 212 -22.23 -1.52 -3.44
N ASP A 213 -21.42 -2.46 -3.93
CA ASP A 213 -21.05 -3.66 -3.19
C ASP A 213 -19.88 -3.43 -2.21
N PHE A 214 -18.96 -2.51 -2.52
CA PHE A 214 -17.67 -2.43 -1.83
C PHE A 214 -17.32 -1.04 -1.27
N ASN A 215 -17.99 0.04 -1.66
CA ASN A 215 -17.85 1.28 -0.90
C ASN A 215 -18.62 1.17 0.41
N GLY A 216 -18.12 1.88 1.44
CA GLY A 216 -18.82 1.96 2.71
C GLY A 216 -20.19 2.64 2.55
N THR A 217 -21.14 2.24 3.39
CA THR A 217 -22.51 2.78 3.39
C THR A 217 -22.63 4.15 4.06
N SER A 218 -21.61 4.58 4.80
CA SER A 218 -21.56 5.90 5.44
C SER A 218 -21.24 7.00 4.43
N LYS A 219 -21.84 8.18 4.63
CA LYS A 219 -21.49 9.40 3.87
C LYS A 219 -20.02 9.83 4.05
N SER A 220 -19.38 9.41 5.14
CA SER A 220 -17.96 9.66 5.41
C SER A 220 -17.03 8.56 4.92
N ALA A 221 -17.56 7.46 4.38
CA ALA A 221 -16.73 6.37 3.91
C ALA A 221 -15.91 6.82 2.69
N PRO A 222 -14.61 6.48 2.63
CA PRO A 222 -13.79 6.81 1.47
C PRO A 222 -14.33 6.11 0.21
N ASP A 223 -14.24 6.80 -0.94
CA ASP A 223 -14.54 6.20 -2.24
C ASP A 223 -13.35 5.36 -2.72
N ARG A 224 -13.51 4.04 -2.74
CA ARG A 224 -12.44 3.07 -2.97
C ARG A 224 -12.47 2.44 -4.35
N ILE A 225 -13.37 2.89 -5.23
CA ILE A 225 -13.54 2.29 -6.56
C ILE A 225 -13.25 3.34 -7.62
N SER A 226 -12.31 3.07 -8.51
CA SER A 226 -12.06 3.85 -9.72
C SER A 226 -12.27 3.01 -10.98
N GLN A 227 -12.45 3.66 -12.12
CA GLN A 227 -12.54 2.99 -13.41
C GLN A 227 -11.66 3.70 -14.43
N ILE A 228 -10.90 2.92 -15.19
CA ILE A 228 -10.13 3.36 -16.35
C ILE A 228 -10.53 2.50 -17.55
N ARG A 229 -10.65 3.12 -18.71
CA ARG A 229 -10.90 2.46 -19.99
C ARG A 229 -9.61 2.48 -20.79
N LEU A 230 -9.22 1.32 -21.30
CA LEU A 230 -8.06 1.20 -22.18
C LEU A 230 -8.49 1.45 -23.62
N GLU A 231 -7.64 2.12 -24.38
CA GLU A 231 -7.82 2.26 -25.82
C GLU A 231 -7.25 1.05 -26.55
N MET A 232 -7.83 0.70 -27.70
CA MET A 232 -7.42 -0.48 -28.48
C MET A 232 -5.92 -0.48 -28.84
N LYS A 233 -5.34 0.70 -29.06
CA LYS A 233 -3.92 0.87 -29.43
C LYS A 233 -2.94 0.44 -28.32
N ASP A 234 -3.39 0.45 -27.07
CA ASP A 234 -2.54 0.22 -25.91
C ASP A 234 -2.58 -1.26 -25.44
N ILE A 235 -3.35 -2.11 -26.14
CA ILE A 235 -3.63 -3.48 -25.72
C ILE A 235 -2.92 -4.50 -26.60
N PRO A 236 -2.05 -5.36 -26.03
CA PRO A 236 -1.48 -6.50 -26.72
C PRO A 236 -2.56 -7.43 -27.31
N PRO A 237 -2.37 -7.95 -28.54
CA PRO A 237 -3.39 -8.77 -29.22
C PRO A 237 -3.89 -9.99 -28.44
N HIS A 238 -3.05 -10.56 -27.57
CA HIS A 238 -3.39 -11.73 -26.75
C HIS A 238 -4.35 -11.43 -25.58
N LEU A 239 -4.54 -10.16 -25.21
CA LEU A 239 -5.45 -9.75 -24.14
C LEU A 239 -6.83 -9.34 -24.66
N ILE A 240 -6.95 -9.12 -25.97
CA ILE A 240 -8.20 -8.81 -26.66
C ILE A 240 -9.02 -10.10 -26.76
N PRO A 241 -10.25 -10.14 -26.22
CA PRO A 241 -11.12 -11.30 -26.37
C PRO A 241 -11.32 -11.68 -27.86
N PRO A 242 -11.19 -12.96 -28.23
CA PRO A 242 -11.55 -13.42 -29.57
C PRO A 242 -13.05 -13.27 -29.79
N GLY A 243 -13.47 -12.24 -30.53
CA GLY A 243 -14.75 -12.24 -31.25
C GLY A 243 -16.04 -12.26 -30.43
N ILE A 244 -16.11 -11.67 -29.23
CA ILE A 244 -17.36 -11.55 -28.48
C ILE A 244 -17.73 -10.08 -28.32
N GLY A 245 -18.56 -9.60 -29.24
CA GLY A 245 -19.34 -8.37 -29.05
C GLY A 245 -18.86 -7.15 -29.83
N GLN A 246 -19.09 -7.15 -31.15
CA GLN A 246 -19.36 -5.87 -31.80
C GLN A 246 -20.63 -5.30 -31.16
N THR A 247 -20.47 -4.45 -30.15
CA THR A 247 -21.59 -3.61 -29.72
C THR A 247 -21.89 -2.70 -30.91
N SER A 248 -23.11 -2.78 -31.46
CA SER A 248 -23.54 -1.99 -32.63
C SER A 248 -23.47 -0.47 -32.39
N ASN A 249 -23.22 -0.06 -31.15
CA ASN A 249 -23.01 1.32 -30.76
C ASN A 249 -21.95 1.40 -29.64
N PRO A 250 -20.65 1.50 -29.96
CA PRO A 250 -19.60 1.60 -28.95
C PRO A 250 -19.75 2.91 -28.17
N TYR A 251 -19.80 2.82 -26.84
CA TYR A 251 -19.68 4.01 -25.99
C TYR A 251 -18.23 4.49 -26.10
N ASN A 252 -18.03 5.59 -26.84
CA ASN A 252 -16.73 6.23 -26.97
C ASN A 252 -16.60 7.33 -25.92
N ASP A 253 -15.59 7.23 -25.06
CA ASP A 253 -15.26 8.32 -24.14
C ASP A 253 -14.74 9.52 -24.93
N SER A 254 -15.22 10.70 -24.57
CA SER A 254 -14.57 11.94 -24.96
C SER A 254 -13.17 12.04 -24.34
N PRO A 255 -12.22 12.77 -24.97
CA PRO A 255 -10.90 13.01 -24.37
C PRO A 255 -10.99 13.60 -22.95
N GLN A 256 -12.02 14.40 -22.68
CA GLN A 256 -12.27 14.98 -21.37
C GLN A 256 -12.70 13.94 -20.32
N GLU A 257 -13.54 12.95 -20.68
CA GLU A 257 -13.92 11.86 -19.79
C GLU A 257 -12.73 10.97 -19.44
N ILE A 258 -11.86 10.70 -20.42
CA ILE A 258 -10.59 9.97 -20.20
C ILE A 258 -9.74 10.73 -19.18
N LEU A 259 -9.53 12.03 -19.38
CA LEU A 259 -8.77 12.87 -18.42
C LEU A 259 -9.40 12.85 -17.03
N ASN A 260 -10.73 12.95 -16.95
CA ASN A 260 -11.47 12.93 -15.68
C ASN A 260 -11.35 11.58 -14.96
N SER A 261 -11.34 10.45 -15.68
CA SER A 261 -11.17 9.12 -15.11
C SER A 261 -9.79 8.91 -14.48
N TRP A 262 -8.76 9.40 -15.14
CA TRP A 262 -7.41 9.42 -14.61
C TRP A 262 -7.28 10.39 -13.43
N SER A 263 -7.86 11.59 -13.53
CA SER A 263 -7.88 12.56 -12.43
C SER A 263 -8.53 11.98 -11.17
N ASP A 264 -9.69 11.34 -11.30
CA ASP A 264 -10.37 10.63 -10.21
C ASP A 264 -9.49 9.55 -9.58
N THR A 265 -8.79 8.76 -10.39
CA THR A 265 -7.83 7.75 -9.90
C THR A 265 -6.69 8.40 -9.10
N ILE A 266 -6.10 9.47 -9.61
CA ILE A 266 -4.99 10.19 -8.95
C ILE A 266 -5.45 10.87 -7.66
N ILE A 267 -6.65 11.44 -7.63
CA ILE A 267 -7.26 12.00 -6.41
C ILE A 267 -7.41 10.91 -5.35
N LYS A 268 -7.92 9.74 -5.72
CA LYS A 268 -8.07 8.60 -4.80
C LYS A 268 -6.73 8.09 -4.28
N PHE A 269 -5.70 8.02 -5.12
CA PHE A 269 -4.33 7.71 -4.68
C PHE A 269 -3.87 8.68 -3.58
N LYS A 270 -3.98 9.99 -3.82
CA LYS A 270 -3.61 11.01 -2.84
C LYS A 270 -4.39 10.85 -1.53
N THR A 271 -5.71 10.77 -1.62
CA THR A 271 -6.58 10.71 -0.44
C THR A 271 -6.34 9.45 0.39
N LEU A 272 -6.23 8.28 -0.25
CA LEU A 272 -6.07 7.01 0.45
C LEU A 272 -4.65 6.85 1.03
N ILE A 273 -3.61 7.30 0.32
CA ILE A 273 -2.24 7.31 0.86
C ILE A 273 -2.15 8.25 2.07
N LEU A 274 -2.77 9.43 2.01
CA LEU A 274 -2.77 10.35 3.16
C LEU A 274 -3.60 9.81 4.33
N SER A 275 -4.68 9.06 4.08
CA SER A 275 -5.48 8.42 5.14
C SER A 275 -4.65 7.40 5.93
N SER A 276 -3.96 6.50 5.25
CA SER A 276 -3.09 5.53 5.93
C SER A 276 -1.90 6.20 6.61
N PHE A 277 -1.32 7.23 5.99
CA PHE A 277 -0.26 8.02 6.60
C PHE A 277 -0.71 8.69 7.90
N ASP A 278 -1.90 9.30 7.92
CA ASP A 278 -2.45 9.97 9.11
C ASP A 278 -2.66 9.00 10.28
N LEU A 279 -3.16 7.79 10.00
CA LEU A 279 -3.32 6.73 11.00
C LEU A 279 -1.96 6.28 11.58
N ARG A 280 -0.94 6.13 10.73
CA ARG A 280 0.42 5.79 11.18
C ARG A 280 0.98 6.87 12.07
N VAL A 281 0.93 8.14 11.62
CA VAL A 281 1.43 9.28 12.40
C VAL A 281 0.75 9.35 13.75
N SER A 282 -0.59 9.30 13.78
CA SER A 282 -1.36 9.40 15.02
C SER A 282 -0.96 8.30 16.01
N GLN A 283 -0.77 7.07 15.54
CA GLN A 283 -0.33 5.97 16.40
C GLN A 283 1.09 6.18 16.95
N TYR A 284 2.04 6.58 16.11
CA TYR A 284 3.40 6.89 16.58
C TYR A 284 3.38 8.01 17.60
N GLU A 285 2.62 9.08 17.38
CA GLU A 285 2.55 10.20 18.32
C GLU A 285 1.95 9.81 19.66
N GLU A 286 0.88 9.01 19.67
CA GLU A 286 0.28 8.48 20.89
C GLU A 286 1.27 7.61 21.66
N ASP A 287 1.91 6.65 20.99
CA ASP A 287 2.88 5.74 21.62
C ASP A 287 4.12 6.50 22.13
N ILE A 288 4.63 7.47 21.36
CA ILE A 288 5.75 8.33 21.76
C ILE A 288 5.38 9.12 23.01
N LYS A 289 4.18 9.71 23.04
CA LYS A 289 3.70 10.49 24.18
C LYS A 289 3.55 9.62 25.44
N GLU A 290 3.02 8.40 25.29
CA GLU A 290 2.93 7.45 26.39
C GLU A 290 4.31 7.06 26.92
N LYS A 291 5.25 6.73 26.03
CA LYS A 291 6.62 6.36 26.41
C LYS A 291 7.37 7.52 27.03
N ASP A 292 7.17 8.74 26.57
CA ASP A 292 7.82 9.93 27.14
C ASP A 292 7.29 10.25 28.55
N ALA A 293 5.98 10.10 28.79
CA ALA A 293 5.40 10.26 30.12
C ALA A 293 5.95 9.26 31.15
N GLN A 294 6.43 8.11 30.70
CA GLN A 294 7.03 7.06 31.53
C GLN A 294 8.56 7.20 31.70
N ARG A 295 9.17 8.26 31.18
CA ARG A 295 10.64 8.42 31.12
C ARG A 295 11.33 8.35 32.49
N HIS A 296 10.66 8.80 33.55
CA HIS A 296 11.20 8.80 34.91
C HIS A 296 10.98 7.46 35.66
N LEU A 297 10.28 6.49 35.06
CA LEU A 297 9.95 5.22 35.70
C LEU A 297 11.08 4.19 35.49
N PRO A 298 11.42 3.40 36.53
CA PRO A 298 12.33 2.27 36.38
C PRO A 298 11.86 1.30 35.29
N GLY A 299 12.77 0.88 34.41
CA GLY A 299 12.47 -0.03 33.29
C GLY A 299 12.15 0.67 31.97
N TRP A 300 12.15 2.01 31.93
CA TRP A 300 12.11 2.75 30.67
C TRP A 300 13.34 2.47 29.80
N ASN A 301 13.16 2.35 28.48
CA ASN A 301 14.20 1.97 27.53
C ASN A 301 14.26 2.94 26.34
N PHE A 302 15.39 3.61 26.18
CA PHE A 302 15.63 4.54 25.07
C PHE A 302 15.55 3.88 23.71
N ASN A 303 16.01 2.64 23.54
CA ASN A 303 15.97 1.96 22.25
C ASN A 303 14.52 1.78 21.76
N THR A 304 13.58 1.49 22.68
CA THR A 304 12.15 1.42 22.36
C THR A 304 11.59 2.78 21.95
N PHE A 305 11.96 3.85 22.66
CA PHE A 305 11.57 5.22 22.32
C PHE A 305 12.16 5.67 20.97
N PHE A 306 13.44 5.35 20.73
CA PHE A 306 14.17 5.63 19.50
C PHE A 306 13.46 5.01 18.31
N VAL A 307 13.10 3.74 18.39
CA VAL A 307 12.39 3.03 17.31
C VAL A 307 11.08 3.74 16.93
N LEU A 308 10.30 4.20 17.91
CA LEU A 308 9.03 4.88 17.63
C LEU A 308 9.26 6.24 16.94
N LYS A 309 10.20 7.04 17.45
CA LYS A 309 10.58 8.33 16.85
C LYS A 309 11.18 8.17 15.45
N GLU A 310 12.04 7.17 15.26
CA GLU A 310 12.61 6.80 13.96
C GLU A 310 11.50 6.41 12.98
N GLY A 311 10.57 5.56 13.41
CA GLY A 311 9.42 5.15 12.58
C GLY A 311 8.58 6.35 12.12
N LEU A 312 8.32 7.30 13.02
CA LEU A 312 7.64 8.55 12.70
C LEU A 312 8.43 9.42 11.70
N ALA A 313 9.71 9.65 11.97
CA ALA A 313 10.58 10.45 11.10
C ALA A 313 10.70 9.85 9.69
N ARG A 314 10.86 8.53 9.62
CA ARG A 314 10.87 7.77 8.36
C ARG A 314 9.54 7.84 7.63
N GLY A 315 8.42 7.86 8.38
CA GLY A 315 7.10 8.15 7.84
C GLY A 315 7.05 9.50 7.12
N PHE A 316 7.50 10.56 7.79
CA PHE A 316 7.59 11.91 7.21
C PHE A 316 8.50 11.95 5.97
N GLU A 317 9.68 11.35 6.05
CA GLU A 317 10.62 11.26 4.93
C GLU A 317 9.95 10.57 3.72
N SER A 318 9.23 9.47 3.94
CA SER A 318 8.62 8.67 2.86
C SER A 318 7.57 9.43 2.04
N VAL A 319 6.84 10.35 2.67
CA VAL A 319 5.83 11.19 2.01
C VAL A 319 6.39 12.52 1.47
N GLY A 320 7.66 12.83 1.78
CA GLY A 320 8.34 14.06 1.34
C GLY A 320 8.29 15.22 2.35
N LEU A 321 7.86 14.99 3.58
CA LEU A 321 7.89 15.97 4.68
C LEU A 321 9.26 15.97 5.36
N VAL A 322 10.31 16.27 4.60
CA VAL A 322 11.70 16.14 5.06
C VAL A 322 12.00 17.04 6.26
N GLU A 323 11.44 18.24 6.31
CA GLU A 323 11.62 19.16 7.45
C GLU A 323 11.03 18.58 8.77
N ASP A 324 9.83 17.99 8.73
CA ASP A 324 9.25 17.33 9.90
C ASP A 324 10.07 16.08 10.31
N ALA A 325 10.65 15.38 9.33
CA ALA A 325 11.57 14.27 9.61
C ALA A 325 12.85 14.75 10.31
N LEU A 326 13.47 15.82 9.82
CA LEU A 326 14.70 16.40 10.37
C LEU A 326 14.52 16.82 11.83
N VAL A 327 13.40 17.48 12.17
CA VAL A 327 13.08 17.83 13.56
C VAL A 327 13.04 16.57 14.44
N GLY A 328 12.45 15.48 13.96
CA GLY A 328 12.44 14.20 14.69
C GLY A 328 13.84 13.62 14.91
N TYR A 329 14.72 13.71 13.92
CA TYR A 329 16.11 13.28 14.03
C TYR A 329 16.94 14.17 14.97
N ASP A 330 16.75 15.48 14.94
CA ASP A 330 17.40 16.42 15.85
C ASP A 330 16.99 16.16 17.31
N GLU A 331 15.70 15.95 17.56
CA GLU A 331 15.20 15.57 18.90
C GLU A 331 15.82 14.27 19.40
N LEU A 332 15.97 13.28 18.51
CA LEU A 332 16.62 12.00 18.83
C LEU A 332 18.10 12.18 19.20
N SER A 333 18.82 13.04 18.47
CA SER A 333 20.23 13.32 18.74
C SER A 333 20.42 13.95 20.13
N VAL A 334 19.64 14.97 20.46
CA VAL A 334 19.67 15.64 21.77
C VAL A 334 19.25 14.68 22.89
N GLY A 335 18.24 13.85 22.63
CA GLY A 335 17.78 12.83 23.57
C GLY A 335 18.87 11.81 23.89
N LEU A 336 19.60 11.35 22.88
CA LEU A 336 20.72 10.42 23.04
C LEU A 336 21.86 11.06 23.85
N ASP A 337 22.28 12.27 23.50
CA ASP A 337 23.35 12.99 24.20
C ASP A 337 23.04 13.22 25.68
N THR A 338 21.76 13.42 26.01
CA THR A 338 21.31 13.56 27.40
C THR A 338 21.47 12.26 28.16
N ILE A 339 21.04 11.14 27.58
CA ILE A 339 21.11 9.84 28.26
C ILE A 339 22.56 9.35 28.40
N VAL A 340 23.41 9.60 27.41
CA VAL A 340 24.84 9.27 27.49
C VAL A 340 25.50 10.03 28.66
N ARG A 341 25.15 11.31 28.86
CA ARG A 341 25.66 12.11 29.99
C ARG A 341 25.15 11.61 31.33
N GLU A 342 23.87 11.27 31.43
CA GLU A 342 23.28 10.69 32.65
C GLU A 342 23.92 9.34 33.01
N HIS A 343 24.13 8.47 32.02
CA HIS A 343 24.82 7.19 32.23
C HIS A 343 26.26 7.38 32.71
N ALA A 344 26.97 8.39 32.18
CA ALA A 344 28.33 8.71 32.61
C ALA A 344 28.40 9.26 34.05
N ALA A 345 27.33 9.92 34.52
CA ALA A 345 27.26 10.54 35.84
C ALA A 345 26.81 9.56 36.94
N ASP A 346 25.74 8.79 36.70
CA ASP A 346 25.06 8.02 37.75
C ASP A 346 25.35 6.51 37.72
N GLY A 347 26.05 6.01 36.69
CA GLY A 347 26.36 4.57 36.53
C GLY A 347 25.14 3.65 36.38
N TYR A 348 23.93 4.19 36.50
CA TYR A 348 22.63 3.54 36.37
C TYR A 348 21.78 4.35 35.40
N GLY A 349 21.94 4.10 34.10
CA GLY A 349 21.31 4.89 33.04
C GLY A 349 20.89 4.08 31.82
N GLY A 350 20.08 3.03 32.00
CA GLY A 350 19.40 2.34 30.88
C GLY A 350 20.26 1.36 30.07
N SER A 351 19.58 0.43 29.38
CA SER A 351 20.16 -0.78 28.74
C SER A 351 20.90 -0.51 27.42
N PHE A 352 21.89 0.39 27.40
CA PHE A 352 22.84 0.36 26.29
C PHE A 352 23.61 -0.96 26.34
N LEU A 353 23.89 -1.53 25.16
CA LEU A 353 24.76 -2.69 25.10
C LEU A 353 26.12 -2.28 25.67
N GLU A 354 26.62 -3.04 26.62
CA GLU A 354 27.98 -2.85 27.11
C GLU A 354 28.96 -2.93 25.94
N TYR A 355 29.98 -2.09 25.99
CA TYR A 355 31.06 -2.17 25.03
C TYR A 355 31.64 -3.59 25.02
N THR A 356 31.70 -4.20 23.83
CA THR A 356 32.46 -5.41 23.59
C THR A 356 33.33 -5.22 22.36
N GLU A 357 34.50 -5.87 22.34
CA GLU A 357 35.38 -5.88 21.16
C GLU A 357 34.66 -6.42 19.91
N ASP A 358 33.68 -7.31 20.09
CA ASP A 358 32.90 -7.86 19.00
C ASP A 358 31.94 -6.84 18.38
N ILE A 359 31.28 -6.01 19.21
CA ILE A 359 30.44 -4.90 18.71
C ILE A 359 31.29 -3.88 17.94
N LYS A 360 32.47 -3.54 18.46
CA LYS A 360 33.41 -2.63 17.77
C LYS A 360 33.86 -3.20 16.43
N LYS A 361 34.27 -4.48 16.38
CA LYS A 361 34.65 -5.15 15.13
C LYS A 361 33.50 -5.18 14.13
N HIS A 362 32.29 -5.45 14.60
CA HIS A 362 31.11 -5.44 13.74
C HIS A 362 30.85 -4.05 13.17
N PHE A 363 30.80 -3.01 14.01
CA PHE A 363 30.64 -1.62 13.59
C PHE A 363 31.71 -1.19 12.58
N LEU A 364 32.98 -1.46 12.86
CA LEU A 364 34.08 -1.13 11.95
C LEU A 364 33.93 -1.85 10.61
N ARG A 365 33.57 -3.15 10.61
CA ARG A 365 33.30 -3.88 9.37
C ARG A 365 32.21 -3.21 8.54
N THR A 366 31.05 -2.91 9.13
CA THR A 366 29.93 -2.28 8.40
C THR A 366 30.27 -0.87 7.94
N TYR A 367 30.99 -0.10 8.76
CA TYR A 367 31.47 1.23 8.41
C TYR A 367 32.41 1.19 7.19
N TYR A 368 33.39 0.28 7.20
CA TYR A 368 34.31 0.10 6.08
C TYR A 368 33.61 -0.45 4.83
N GLU A 369 32.64 -1.36 4.95
CA GLU A 369 31.85 -1.84 3.80
C GLU A 369 31.03 -0.73 3.15
N ARG A 370 30.51 0.22 3.94
CA ARG A 370 29.68 1.33 3.45
C ARG A 370 30.50 2.52 2.93
N THR A 371 31.72 2.71 3.43
CA THR A 371 32.63 3.81 3.05
C THR A 371 33.72 3.39 2.06
N SER A 372 33.92 2.09 1.83
CA SER A 372 34.77 1.62 0.74
C SER A 372 34.16 2.07 -0.59
N PRO A 373 34.90 2.81 -1.44
CA PRO A 373 34.49 3.03 -2.81
C PRO A 373 34.19 1.66 -3.42
N MET A 374 33.03 1.50 -4.06
CA MET A 374 32.74 0.31 -4.88
C MET A 374 33.93 0.11 -5.81
N GLN A 375 34.82 -0.81 -5.43
CA GLN A 375 35.84 -1.31 -6.34
C GLN A 375 35.06 -2.13 -7.35
N TRP A 376 34.68 -1.47 -8.45
CA TRP A 376 34.37 -2.14 -9.69
C TRP A 376 35.55 -3.07 -9.96
N ARG A 377 35.38 -4.36 -9.65
CA ARG A 377 36.28 -5.39 -10.12
C ARG A 377 36.03 -5.49 -11.62
N THR A 378 36.78 -4.70 -12.37
CA THR A 378 37.22 -5.08 -13.71
C THR A 378 37.89 -6.44 -13.61
N LYS A 379 37.19 -7.48 -14.05
CA LYS A 379 37.75 -8.55 -14.88
C LYS A 379 36.70 -9.03 -15.86
#